data_AF-A0A168MI26-F1
#
_entry.id   AF-A0A168MI26-F1
#
_cell.length_a   1.000
_cell.length_b   1.000
_cell.length_c   1.000
_cell.angle_alpha   90.00
_cell.angle_beta   90.00
_cell.angle_gamma   90.00
#
_symmetry.space_group_name_H-M   'P 1'
#
loop_
_entity.id
_entity.type
_entity.pdbx_description
1 polymer ?
#
loop_
_entity_poly.entity_id
_entity_poly.type
_entity_poly.pdbx_seq_one_letter_code
_entity_poly.pdbx_strand_id
1 'polypeptide(L)' 'MGLIRCNFCKSKIKLNLHHESYKRVNERLSDLVYLCESCHKTTHDLLNNQKLNLWNMNKRM' A
#
# COMPACT_ATOMS: atom_id res chain seq x y z
N MET A 1 -21.10 7.75 -3.21
CA MET A 1 -19.86 7.60 -2.42
C MET A 1 -19.36 6.16 -2.48
N GLY A 2 -18.19 5.91 -3.08
CA GLY A 2 -17.54 4.61 -3.00
C GLY A 2 -17.01 4.35 -1.60
N LEU A 3 -17.36 3.21 -0.99
CA LEU A 3 -16.90 2.85 0.34
C LEU A 3 -15.37 2.65 0.33
N ILE A 4 -14.65 3.46 1.10
CA ILE A 4 -13.21 3.28 1.35
C ILE A 4 -13.02 1.91 2.01
N ARG A 5 -12.28 1.04 1.34
CA ARG A 5 -12.04 -0.35 1.74
C ARG A 5 -10.69 -0.83 1.24
N CYS A 6 -10.11 -1.79 1.93
CA CYS A 6 -8.90 -2.48 1.52
C CYS A 6 -9.07 -3.01 0.10
N ASN A 7 -8.12 -2.73 -0.80
CA ASN A 7 -8.20 -3.16 -2.19
C ASN A 7 -8.14 -4.69 -2.33
N PHE A 8 -7.41 -5.37 -1.43
CA PHE A 8 -7.29 -6.83 -1.41
C PHE A 8 -8.49 -7.51 -0.73
N CYS A 9 -8.62 -7.36 0.59
CA CYS A 9 -9.59 -8.14 1.37
C CYS A 9 -10.94 -7.44 1.59
N LYS A 10 -11.12 -6.23 1.06
CA LYS A 10 -12.32 -5.40 1.21
C LYS A 10 -12.68 -5.01 2.66
N SER A 11 -11.78 -5.27 3.62
CA SER A 11 -11.88 -4.79 5.00
C SER A 11 -12.05 -3.27 5.04
N LYS A 12 -12.77 -2.77 6.03
CA LYS A 12 -12.96 -1.32 6.28
C LYS A 12 -12.21 -0.83 7.51
N ILE A 13 -11.50 -1.72 8.22
CA ILE A 13 -10.80 -1.40 9.47
C ILE A 13 -9.31 -1.14 9.22
N LYS A 14 -8.75 -0.17 9.95
CA LYS A 14 -7.32 0.19 9.95
C LYS A 14 -6.72 0.28 8.53
N LEU A 15 -7.31 1.13 7.71
CA LEU A 15 -6.88 1.36 6.34
C LEU A 15 -5.72 2.35 6.29
N ASN A 16 -4.68 1.99 5.55
CA ASN A 16 -3.51 2.80 5.28
C ASN A 16 -3.38 2.98 3.76
N LEU A 17 -2.82 4.12 3.34
CA LEU A 17 -2.45 4.33 1.94
C LEU A 17 -1.25 3.45 1.59
N HIS A 18 -1.30 2.89 0.39
CA HIS A 18 -0.27 2.03 -0.16
C HIS A 18 -0.02 2.43 -1.62
N HIS A 19 1.25 2.62 -1.99
CA HIS A 19 1.64 2.83 -3.37
C HIS A 19 1.48 1.52 -4.15
N GLU A 20 0.55 1.49 -5.11
CA GLU A 20 0.34 0.31 -5.96
C GLU A 20 1.58 0.05 -6.85
N SER A 21 2.27 1.10 -7.26
CA SER A 21 3.54 0.98 -7.97
C SER A 21 4.43 2.20 -7.77
N TYR A 22 5.74 1.97 -7.65
CA TYR A 22 6.79 3.01 -7.67
C TYR A 22 7.29 3.27 -9.09
N LYS A 23 6.44 3.09 -10.10
CA LYS A 23 6.84 3.21 -11.52
C LYS A 23 7.16 4.65 -11.93
N ARG A 24 6.76 5.64 -11.12
CA ARG A 24 6.92 7.07 -11.41
C ARG A 24 7.55 7.77 -10.21
N VAL A 25 8.50 8.66 -10.48
CA VAL A 25 9.13 9.51 -9.45
C VAL A 25 8.17 10.61 -8.96
N ASN A 26 7.20 11.02 -9.78
CA ASN A 26 6.11 11.94 -9.41
C ASN A 26 4.79 11.17 -9.37
N GLU A 27 4.46 10.67 -8.18
CA GLU A 27 3.32 9.79 -7.93
C GLU A 27 2.01 10.60 -7.99
N ARG A 28 0.99 10.05 -8.66
CA ARG A 28 -0.36 10.62 -8.64
C ARG A 28 -1.16 9.98 -7.52
N LEU A 29 -2.20 10.67 -7.06
CA LEU A 29 -3.17 10.08 -6.10
C LEU A 29 -3.80 8.78 -6.64
N SER A 30 -3.85 8.61 -7.96
CA SER A 30 -4.31 7.39 -8.62
C SER A 30 -3.35 6.19 -8.49
N ASP A 31 -2.09 6.43 -8.12
CA ASP A 31 -1.10 5.38 -7.86
C ASP A 31 -1.19 4.88 -6.40
N LEU A 32 -2.12 5.41 -5.61
CA LEU A 32 -2.38 5.03 -4.21
C LEU A 32 -3.64 4.17 -4.10
N VAL A 33 -3.54 3.09 -3.33
CA VAL A 33 -4.66 2.24 -2.95
C VAL A 33 -4.76 2.14 -1.43
N TYR A 34 -5.95 1.91 -0.90
CA TYR A 34 -6.11 1.62 0.52
C TYR A 34 -5.86 0.15 0.79
N LEU A 35 -5.01 -0.18 1.76
CA LEU A 35 -4.84 -1.53 2.30
C LEU A 35 -5.09 -1.53 3.79
N CYS A 36 -5.70 -2.58 4.32
CA CYS A 36 -5.69 -2.79 5.77
C CYS A 36 -4.28 -3.14 6.25
N GLU A 37 -3.99 -2.85 7.52
CA GLU A 37 -2.71 -3.13 8.18
C GLU A 37 -2.14 -4.53 7.86
N SER A 38 -2.97 -5.58 7.91
CA SER A 38 -2.56 -6.95 7.60
C SER A 38 -2.12 -7.13 6.14
N CYS A 39 -2.96 -6.74 5.18
CA CYS A 39 -2.62 -6.79 3.75
C CYS A 39 -1.43 -5.91 3.41
N HIS A 40 -1.30 -4.76 4.05
CA HIS A 40 -0.16 -3.87 3.90
C HIS A 40 1.14 -4.57 4.32
N LYS A 41 1.15 -5.19 5.51
CA LYS A 41 2.31 -5.95 6.01
C LYS A 41 2.64 -7.13 5.10
N THR A 42 1.65 -7.94 4.72
CA THR A 42 1.85 -9.09 3.83
C THR A 42 2.44 -8.68 2.49
N THR A 43 1.97 -7.55 1.92
CA THR A 43 2.51 -7.04 0.65
C THR A 43 3.99 -6.70 0.78
N HIS A 44 4.38 -6.03 1.86
CA HIS A 44 5.79 -5.74 2.14
C HIS A 44 6.62 -6.99 2.41
N ASP A 45 6.11 -7.96 3.16
CA ASP A 45 6.82 -9.22 3.44
C ASP A 45 7.08 -10.01 2.14
N LEU A 46 6.14 -10.02 1.20
CA LEU A 46 6.31 -10.65 -0.12
C LEU A 46 7.35 -9.93 -1.00
N LEU A 47 7.45 -8.60 -0.91
CA LEU A 47 8.41 -7.80 -1.67
C LEU A 47 9.82 -7.88 -1.10
N ASN A 48 9.95 -7.89 0.23
CA ASN A 48 11.22 -8.09 0.92
C ASN A 48 11.83 -9.45 0.60
N ASN A 49 11.01 -10.51 0.52
CA ASN A 49 11.45 -11.83 0.08
C ASN A 49 11.95 -11.85 -1.39
N GLN A 50 11.54 -10.88 -2.20
CA GLN A 50 12.03 -10.65 -3.58
C GLN A 50 13.20 -9.65 -3.66
N LYS A 51 13.80 -9.25 -2.51
CA LYS A 51 14.85 -8.21 -2.40
C LYS A 51 14.42 -6.80 -2.84
N LEU A 52 13.12 -6.51 -2.92
CA LEU A 52 12.61 -5.16 -3.17
C LEU A 52 12.33 -4.45 -1.84
N ASN A 53 13.34 -3.74 -1.31
CA ASN A 53 13.24 -2.97 -0.07
C ASN A 53 12.45 -1.66 -0.29
N LEU A 54 11.12 -1.76 -0.31
CA LEU A 54 10.21 -0.60 -0.42
C LEU A 54 9.74 -0.08 0.96
N TRP A 55 10.28 -0.65 2.04
CA TRP A 55 9.93 -0.38 3.44
C TRP A 55 10.23 1.06 3.90
N ASN A 56 11.09 1.78 3.18
CA ASN A 56 11.63 3.08 3.63
C ASN A 56 10.96 4.33 3.05
N MET A 57 9.98 4.21 2.14
CA MET A 57 9.41 5.40 1.48
C MET A 57 8.18 5.99 2.18
N ASN A 58 7.57 5.28 3.16
CA ASN A 58 6.34 5.74 3.84
C ASN A 58 6.49 6.05 5.35
N LYS A 59 7.71 6.11 5.90
CA LYS A 59 7.93 6.37 7.34
C LYS A 59 8.18 7.85 7.69
N ARG A 60 8.04 8.76 6.73
CA ARG A 60 8.35 10.20 6.86
C ARG A 60 7.21 11.15 6.48
N MET A 61 5.99 10.65 6.31
CA MET A 61 4.77 11.47 6.20
C MET A 61 3.78 11.06 7.28
#